data_AF-A0A3D3GHD6-F1
#
_entry.id   AF-A0A3D3GHD6-F1
#
_cell.length_a   1.000
_cell.length_b   1.000
_cell.length_c   1.000
_cell.angle_alpha   90.00
_cell.angle_beta   90.00
_cell.angle_gamma   90.00
#
_symmetry.space_group_name_H-M   'P 1'
#
loop_
_entity.id
_entity.type
_entity.pdbx_description
1 polymer ?
#
loop_
_entity_poly.entity_id
_entity_poly.type
_entity_poly.pdbx_seq_one_letter_code
_entity_poly.pdbx_strand_id
1 'polypeptide(L)'
;MAEDDEDKIRRRREREDEIEQEDLAKKKKMGVESVRPPAEQTEDYLNRIDPLIDQVDSLYGQYIHGLEKHPPLERRKMLDQLINTVSMMPKVGSNLQFRYNTIHARYISQRDKWEKWMRDLESGKLKRAIPTRR
;
A
#
# COMPACT_ATOMS: atom_id res chain seq x y z
N MET A 1 -69.39 10.94 4.78
CA MET A 1 -68.62 9.70 5.00
C MET A 1 -67.44 9.55 4.01
N ALA A 2 -67.06 10.61 3.26
CA ALA A 2 -66.00 10.58 2.26
C ALA A 2 -64.69 11.27 2.71
N GLU A 3 -64.73 12.07 3.80
CA GLU A 3 -63.56 12.79 4.32
C GLU A 3 -62.60 11.90 5.12
N ASP A 4 -63.06 10.74 5.62
CA ASP A 4 -62.25 9.80 6.43
C ASP A 4 -61.30 8.94 5.57
N ASP A 5 -61.64 8.75 4.29
CA ASP A 5 -60.86 7.95 3.35
C ASP A 5 -59.67 8.73 2.76
N GLU A 6 -59.81 10.05 2.52
CA GLU A 6 -58.71 10.88 2.01
C GLU A 6 -57.58 11.06 3.04
N ASP A 7 -57.91 11.15 4.33
CA ASP A 7 -56.94 11.32 5.40
C ASP A 7 -56.08 10.05 5.62
N LYS A 8 -56.69 8.87 5.45
CA LYS A 8 -55.98 7.59 5.49
C LYS A 8 -55.00 7.41 4.33
N ILE A 9 -55.37 7.88 3.14
CA ILE A 9 -54.51 7.82 1.95
C ILE A 9 -53.30 8.74 2.11
N ARG A 10 -53.49 9.95 2.66
CA ARG A 10 -52.39 10.89 2.94
C ARG A 10 -51.39 10.33 3.96
N ARG A 11 -51.89 9.81 5.08
CA ARG A 11 -51.04 9.20 6.13
C ARG A 11 -50.31 7.92 5.72
N ARG A 12 -50.80 7.24 4.67
CA ARG A 12 -50.13 6.08 4.09
C ARG A 12 -48.98 6.53 3.19
N ARG A 13 -49.23 7.55 2.36
CA ARG A 13 -48.24 8.16 1.48
C ARG A 13 -47.08 8.79 2.25
N GLU A 14 -47.38 9.57 3.29
CA GLU A 14 -46.36 10.20 4.14
C GLU A 14 -45.45 9.17 4.79
N ARG A 15 -45.98 8.02 5.21
CA ARG A 15 -45.17 6.91 5.76
C ARG A 15 -44.32 6.22 4.71
N GLU A 16 -44.83 6.07 3.48
CA GLU A 16 -44.06 5.50 2.37
C GLU A 16 -42.90 6.43 1.98
N ASP A 17 -43.12 7.74 1.92
CA ASP A 17 -42.07 8.75 1.68
C ASP A 17 -41.02 8.78 2.81
N GLU A 18 -41.43 8.61 4.08
CA GLU A 18 -40.53 8.59 5.23
C GLU A 18 -39.62 7.35 5.24
N ILE A 19 -40.17 6.19 4.88
CA ILE A 19 -39.42 4.93 4.75
C ILE A 19 -38.45 5.00 3.56
N GLU A 20 -38.87 5.63 2.45
CA GLU A 20 -38.04 5.78 1.25
C GLU A 20 -36.87 6.78 1.49
N GLN A 21 -37.13 7.85 2.23
CA GLN A 21 -36.10 8.80 2.71
C GLN A 21 -35.13 8.13 3.69
N GLU A 22 -35.63 7.30 4.62
CA GLU A 22 -34.77 6.52 5.52
C GLU A 22 -33.91 5.52 4.77
N ASP A 23 -34.46 4.79 3.79
CA ASP A 23 -33.70 3.84 2.98
C ASP A 23 -32.64 4.57 2.14
N LEU A 24 -32.98 5.69 1.49
CA LEU A 24 -32.03 6.53 0.76
C LEU A 24 -30.95 7.11 1.67
N ALA A 25 -31.28 7.55 2.89
CA ALA A 25 -30.31 8.04 3.86
C ALA A 25 -29.41 6.92 4.39
N LYS A 26 -29.96 5.71 4.57
CA LYS A 26 -29.21 4.52 5.01
C LYS A 26 -28.34 3.98 3.89
N LYS A 27 -28.78 4.02 2.63
CA LYS A 27 -28.02 3.69 1.42
C LYS A 27 -26.95 4.73 1.13
N LYS A 28 -27.19 6.01 1.42
CA LYS A 28 -26.19 7.09 1.39
C LYS A 28 -25.17 6.96 2.52
N LYS A 29 -25.57 6.48 3.72
CA LYS A 29 -24.65 6.15 4.82
C LYS A 29 -23.86 4.86 4.58
N MET A 30 -24.45 3.85 3.94
CA MET A 30 -23.78 2.59 3.58
C MET A 30 -22.89 2.73 2.32
N GLY A 31 -23.23 3.64 1.39
CA GLY A 31 -22.40 3.99 0.23
C GLY A 31 -21.19 4.87 0.55
N VAL A 32 -21.10 5.38 1.79
CA VAL A 32 -19.82 5.83 2.39
C VAL A 32 -19.15 4.60 3.01
N GLU A 33 -18.94 3.60 2.17
CA GLU A 33 -18.11 2.44 2.49
C GLU A 33 -16.67 2.95 2.58
N SER A 34 -16.26 3.32 3.80
CA SER A 34 -14.88 3.36 4.27
C SER A 34 -13.81 3.71 3.21
N VAL A 35 -13.98 4.78 2.43
CA VAL A 35 -12.88 5.32 1.63
C VAL A 35 -12.00 6.08 2.60
N ARG A 36 -11.19 5.33 3.34
CA ARG A 36 -10.14 5.87 4.20
C ARG A 36 -9.40 6.94 3.39
N PRO A 37 -9.21 8.15 3.92
CA PRO A 37 -8.69 9.25 3.11
C PRO A 37 -7.39 8.82 2.42
N PRO A 38 -7.18 9.19 1.14
CA PRO A 38 -6.01 8.75 0.37
C PRO A 38 -4.67 9.11 1.04
N ALA A 39 -4.67 10.12 1.92
CA ALA A 39 -3.54 10.47 2.78
C ALA A 39 -3.16 9.35 3.76
N GLU A 40 -4.12 8.83 4.53
CA GLU A 40 -3.87 7.76 5.52
C GLU A 40 -3.38 6.49 4.84
N GLN A 41 -3.98 6.13 3.70
CA GLN A 41 -3.53 4.97 2.93
C GLN A 41 -2.08 5.13 2.48
N THR A 42 -1.72 6.31 1.96
CA THR A 42 -0.34 6.60 1.55
C THR A 42 0.64 6.48 2.71
N GLU A 43 0.27 6.97 3.90
CA GLU A 43 1.10 6.84 5.09
C GLU A 43 1.32 5.38 5.53
N ASP A 44 0.27 4.56 5.49
CA ASP A 44 0.39 3.13 5.79
C ASP A 44 1.35 2.42 4.82
N TYR A 45 1.27 2.75 3.52
CA TYR A 45 2.21 2.20 2.54
C TYR A 45 3.64 2.67 2.80
N LEU A 46 3.85 3.95 3.11
CA LEU A 46 5.19 4.46 3.45
C LEU A 46 5.77 3.79 4.69
N ASN A 47 4.95 3.58 5.73
CA ASN A 47 5.36 2.88 6.96
C ASN A 47 5.70 1.40 6.70
N ARG A 48 5.14 0.80 5.65
CA ARG A 48 5.44 -0.58 5.25
C ARG A 48 6.66 -0.68 4.33
N ILE A 49 6.88 0.30 3.46
CA ILE A 49 8.00 0.32 2.51
C ILE A 49 9.34 0.44 3.24
N ASP A 50 9.44 1.32 4.24
CA ASP A 50 10.71 1.58 4.92
C ASP A 50 11.36 0.32 5.56
N PRO A 51 10.66 -0.47 6.39
CA PRO A 51 11.23 -1.72 6.93
C PRO A 51 11.43 -2.79 5.85
N LEU A 52 10.66 -2.74 4.75
CA LEU A 52 10.83 -3.67 3.64
C LEU A 52 12.14 -3.41 2.88
N ILE A 53 12.57 -2.15 2.77
CA ILE A 53 13.89 -1.80 2.22
C ILE A 53 15.01 -2.45 3.04
N ASP A 54 14.94 -2.35 4.37
CA ASP A 54 15.91 -2.99 5.28
C ASP A 54 15.90 -4.51 5.18
N GLN A 55 14.71 -5.10 5.08
CA GLN A 55 14.56 -6.54 4.89
C GLN A 55 15.23 -7.01 3.59
N VAL A 56 14.99 -6.32 2.48
CA VAL A 56 15.59 -6.67 1.19
C VAL A 56 17.12 -6.50 1.24
N ASP A 57 17.63 -5.44 1.89
CA ASP A 57 19.07 -5.24 2.06
C ASP A 57 19.73 -6.37 2.86
N SER A 58 19.08 -6.80 3.95
CA SER A 58 19.55 -7.94 4.75
C SER A 58 19.60 -9.23 3.94
N LEU A 59 18.56 -9.52 3.14
CA LEU A 59 18.52 -10.71 2.30
C LEU A 59 19.60 -10.68 1.21
N TYR A 60 19.83 -9.53 0.59
CA TYR A 60 20.97 -9.37 -0.35
C TYR A 60 22.30 -9.59 0.37
N GLY A 61 22.45 -9.09 1.60
CA GLY A 61 23.58 -9.39 2.46
C GLY A 61 23.76 -10.91 2.65
N GLN A 62 22.73 -11.64 3.06
CA GLN A 62 22.79 -13.09 3.26
C GLN A 62 23.15 -13.86 1.99
N TYR A 63 22.59 -13.44 0.85
CA TYR A 63 22.88 -14.01 -0.47
C TYR A 63 24.36 -13.85 -0.85
N ILE A 64 24.91 -12.66 -0.64
CA ILE A 64 26.31 -12.32 -0.92
C ILE A 64 27.27 -13.11 -0.04
N HIS A 65 26.94 -13.24 1.25
CA HIS A 65 27.73 -14.04 2.20
C HIS A 65 27.58 -15.55 1.99
N GLY A 66 26.79 -16.00 1.00
CA GLY A 66 26.61 -17.41 0.69
C GLY A 66 25.73 -18.18 1.68
N LEU A 67 25.04 -17.48 2.59
CA LEU A 67 24.02 -18.07 3.47
C LEU A 67 22.78 -18.44 2.67
N GLU A 68 22.39 -17.59 1.73
CA GLU A 68 21.26 -17.81 0.83
C GLU A 68 21.74 -18.20 -0.57
N LYS A 69 21.11 -19.23 -1.16
CA LYS A 69 21.47 -19.75 -2.48
C LYS A 69 20.97 -18.86 -3.62
N HIS A 70 19.85 -18.18 -3.44
CA HIS A 70 19.16 -17.42 -4.49
C HIS A 70 19.00 -15.95 -4.09
N PRO A 71 19.05 -15.03 -5.07
CA PRO A 71 18.81 -13.62 -4.81
C PRO A 71 17.34 -13.38 -4.41
N PRO A 72 17.05 -12.39 -3.54
CA PRO A 72 15.70 -12.12 -3.03
C PRO A 72 14.83 -11.35 -4.06
N LEU A 73 14.68 -11.91 -5.26
CA LEU A 73 13.98 -11.27 -6.38
C LEU A 73 12.49 -11.04 -6.10
N GLU A 74 11.83 -11.98 -5.42
CA GLU A 74 10.41 -11.84 -5.08
C GLU A 74 10.18 -10.66 -4.12
N ARG A 75 10.99 -10.57 -3.06
CA ARG A 75 10.89 -9.47 -2.09
C ARG A 75 11.22 -8.13 -2.70
N ARG A 76 12.24 -8.08 -3.58
CA ARG A 76 12.56 -6.88 -4.36
C ARG A 76 11.39 -6.47 -5.26
N LYS A 77 10.78 -7.41 -5.98
CA LYS A 77 9.63 -7.14 -6.85
C LYS A 77 8.44 -6.59 -6.05
N MET A 78 8.16 -7.13 -4.87
CA MET A 78 7.10 -6.60 -3.99
C MET A 78 7.40 -5.16 -3.55
N LEU A 79 8.65 -4.85 -3.19
CA LEU A 79 9.07 -3.50 -2.84
C LEU A 79 8.91 -2.53 -4.03
N ASP A 80 9.34 -2.92 -5.23
CA ASP A 80 9.17 -2.14 -6.46
C ASP A 80 7.69 -1.84 -6.74
N GLN A 81 6.82 -2.84 -6.59
CA GLN A 81 5.37 -2.67 -6.77
C GLN A 81 4.79 -1.67 -5.76
N LEU A 82 5.18 -1.76 -4.49
CA LEU A 82 4.73 -0.83 -3.44
C LEU A 82 5.20 0.60 -3.71
N ILE A 83 6.48 0.80 -4.04
CA ILE A 83 7.03 2.11 -4.41
C ILE A 83 6.26 2.70 -5.60
N ASN A 84 6.00 1.90 -6.63
CA ASN A 84 5.29 2.36 -7.82
C ASN A 84 3.83 2.73 -7.50
N THR A 85 3.16 1.93 -6.67
CA THR A 85 1.78 2.20 -6.22
C THR A 85 1.72 3.53 -5.48
N VAL A 86 2.65 3.79 -4.56
CA VAL A 86 2.75 5.07 -3.83
C VAL A 86 3.13 6.23 -4.74
N SER A 87 3.94 5.98 -5.78
CA SER A 87 4.28 6.99 -6.79
C SER A 87 3.04 7.51 -7.52
N MET A 88 2.09 6.61 -7.84
CA MET A 88 0.85 6.95 -8.56
C MET A 88 -0.23 7.57 -7.66
N MET A 89 -0.13 7.42 -6.33
CA MET A 89 -1.12 7.99 -5.40
C MET A 89 -0.96 9.50 -5.21
N PRO A 90 -2.07 10.25 -5.06
CA PRO A 90 -2.04 11.68 -4.79
C PRO A 90 -1.53 11.94 -3.38
N LYS A 91 -0.39 12.64 -3.26
CA LYS A 91 0.18 13.04 -1.97
C LYS A 91 -0.42 14.37 -1.56
N VAL A 92 -1.46 14.33 -0.74
CA VAL A 92 -2.06 15.54 -0.16
C VAL A 92 -1.21 16.00 1.03
N GLY A 93 -0.43 17.06 0.83
CA GLY A 93 0.34 17.73 1.89
C GLY A 93 1.87 17.60 1.76
N SER A 94 2.55 18.69 2.14
CA SER A 94 4.01 18.84 2.03
C SER A 94 4.79 17.80 2.86
N ASN A 95 4.30 17.45 4.06
CA ASN A 95 4.95 16.47 4.93
C ASN A 95 4.96 15.06 4.29
N LEU A 96 3.82 14.62 3.75
CA LEU A 96 3.68 13.32 3.11
C LEU A 96 4.59 13.21 1.87
N GLN A 97 4.67 14.28 1.09
CA GLN A 97 5.56 14.37 -0.06
C GLN A 97 7.04 14.32 0.35
N PHE A 98 7.43 15.02 1.43
CA PHE A 98 8.79 14.97 1.96
C PHE A 98 9.18 13.58 2.46
N ARG A 99 8.28 12.90 3.20
CA ARG A 99 8.49 11.52 3.65
C ARG A 99 8.66 10.56 2.48
N TYR A 100 7.78 10.65 1.48
CA TYR A 100 7.90 9.85 0.25
C TYR A 100 9.24 10.10 -0.44
N ASN A 101 9.64 11.36 -0.64
CA ASN A 101 10.90 11.68 -1.32
C ASN A 101 12.11 11.12 -0.57
N THR A 102 12.11 11.18 0.77
CA THR A 102 13.16 10.61 1.61
C THR A 102 13.26 9.09 1.43
N ILE A 103 12.13 8.38 1.54
CA ILE A 103 12.08 6.92 1.38
C ILE A 103 12.45 6.51 -0.05
N HIS A 104 11.98 7.27 -1.05
CA HIS A 104 12.28 7.01 -2.45
C HIS A 104 13.77 7.20 -2.78
N ALA A 105 14.41 8.26 -2.26
CA ALA A 105 15.85 8.46 -2.42
C ALA A 105 16.67 7.34 -1.76
N ARG A 106 16.25 6.89 -0.57
CA ARG A 106 16.84 5.73 0.12
C ARG A 106 16.68 4.45 -0.71
N TYR A 107 15.50 4.22 -1.26
CA TYR A 107 15.21 3.09 -2.13
C TYR A 107 16.11 3.07 -3.38
N ILE A 108 16.25 4.19 -4.10
CA ILE A 108 17.13 4.29 -5.28
C ILE A 108 18.57 3.93 -4.90
N SER A 109 19.07 4.49 -3.79
CA SER A 109 20.44 4.26 -3.33
C SER A 109 20.69 2.78 -3.00
N GLN A 110 19.75 2.14 -2.30
CA GLN A 110 19.85 0.71 -1.97
C GLN A 110 19.71 -0.17 -3.23
N ARG A 111 18.82 0.17 -4.15
CA ARG A 111 18.67 -0.53 -5.43
C ARG A 111 19.98 -0.51 -6.23
N ASP A 112 20.60 0.66 -6.38
CA ASP A 112 21.86 0.79 -7.14
C ASP A 112 23.01 0.03 -6.46
N LYS A 113 23.02 -0.01 -5.12
CA LYS A 113 23.94 -0.84 -4.33
C LYS A 113 23.72 -2.34 -4.59
N TRP A 114 22.47 -2.82 -4.60
CA TRP A 114 22.17 -4.23 -4.90
C TRP A 114 22.54 -4.61 -6.33
N GLU A 115 22.28 -3.74 -7.31
CA GLU A 115 22.71 -3.92 -8.70
C GLU A 115 24.22 -4.03 -8.82
N LYS A 116 24.96 -3.15 -8.12
CA LYS A 116 26.42 -3.21 -8.07
C LYS A 116 26.90 -4.54 -7.48
N TRP A 117 26.32 -4.97 -6.36
CA TRP A 117 26.65 -6.26 -5.75
C TRP A 117 26.41 -7.44 -6.68
N MET A 118 25.30 -7.46 -7.40
CA MET A 118 25.01 -8.50 -8.39
C MET A 118 26.06 -8.51 -9.51
N ARG A 119 26.45 -7.33 -10.03
CA ARG A 119 27.51 -7.23 -11.05
C ARG A 119 28.88 -7.65 -10.53
N ASP A 120 29.24 -7.26 -9.31
CA ASP A 120 30.52 -7.66 -8.70
C ASP A 120 30.55 -9.18 -8.43
N LEU A 121 29.40 -9.78 -8.13
CA LEU A 121 29.25 -11.23 -8.00
C LEU A 121 29.41 -11.95 -9.34
N GLU A 122 28.74 -11.47 -10.39
CA GLU A 122 28.81 -12.03 -11.75
C GLU A 122 30.22 -11.92 -12.36
N SER A 123 30.91 -10.81 -12.10
CA SER A 123 32.31 -10.62 -12.53
C SER A 123 33.33 -11.41 -11.70
N GLY A 124 32.89 -12.12 -10.65
CA GLY A 124 33.76 -12.92 -9.80
C GLY A 124 34.65 -12.11 -8.85
N LYS A 125 34.46 -10.78 -8.77
CA LYS A 125 35.14 -9.92 -7.79
C LYS A 125 34.68 -10.22 -6.38
N LEU A 126 33.41 -10.59 -6.22
CA LEU A 126 32.86 -11.09 -4.98
C LEU A 126 32.85 -12.62 -4.99
N LYS A 127 33.71 -13.22 -4.18
CA LYS A 127 33.69 -14.68 -3.95
C LYS A 127 32.63 -14.97 -2.90
N ARG A 128 31.58 -15.73 -3.27
CA ARG A 128 30.59 -16.23 -2.30
C ARG A 128 31.36 -17.01 -1.24
N ALA A 129 31.27 -16.59 0.01
CA ALA A 129 31.80 -17.34 1.13
C ALA A 129 30.88 -18.54 1.36
N ILE A 130 30.96 -19.55 0.49
CA ILE A 130 30.23 -20.80 0.70
C ILE A 130 30.82 -21.38 2.00
N PRO A 131 30.04 -21.51 3.09
CA PRO A 131 30.57 -22.10 4.30
C PRO A 131 30.80 -23.58 4.01
N THR A 132 32.05 -23.95 3.73
CA THR A 132 32.45 -25.34 3.64
C THR A 132 32.22 -25.94 5.02
N ARG A 133 31.15 -26.73 5.16
CA ARG A 133 30.85 -27.47 6.38
C ARG A 133 32.01 -28.45 6.59
N ARG A 134 32.88 -28.15 7.55
CA ARG A 134 33.98 -29.02 7.97
C ARG A 134 33.54 -29.86 9.15
#